data_AF-A0A085WRH7-F1
#
_entry.id   AF-A0A085WRH7-F1
#
_cell.length_a   1.000
_cell.length_b   1.000
_cell.length_c   1.000
_cell.angle_alpha   90.00
_cell.angle_beta   90.00
_cell.angle_gamma   90.00
#
_symmetry.space_group_name_H-M   'P 1'
#
loop_
_entity.id
_entity.type
_entity.pdbx_description
1 polymer ?
#
loop_
_entity_poly.entity_id
_entity_poly.type
_entity_poly.pdbx_seq_one_letter_code
_entity_poly.pdbx_strand_id
1 'polypeptide(L)'
;MTGESVEPLDFSKWDSKPFFEGYPEEGRHVYIVQSREEGSFTAYGVMDDQPQVIFVVQGSLADLDRFVAQVKAEGARVTYGMPPTDTNTGGDKAGSTSRPGIKEGKGDSKGDGKGGKK
;
A
#
# COMPACT_ATOMS: atom_id res chain seq x y z
N MET A 1 -2.14 1.34 -25.59
CA MET A 1 -1.52 0.13 -24.99
C MET A 1 -2.59 -0.47 -24.12
N THR A 2 -3.21 -1.57 -24.56
CA THR A 2 -4.26 -2.28 -23.83
C THR A 2 -3.69 -2.75 -22.50
N GLY A 3 -4.16 -2.17 -21.40
CA GLY A 3 -3.87 -2.68 -20.07
C GLY A 3 -4.40 -4.11 -20.02
N GLU A 4 -3.50 -5.08 -19.92
CA GLU A 4 -3.86 -6.47 -19.75
C GLU A 4 -4.60 -6.56 -18.41
N SER A 5 -5.93 -6.66 -18.47
CA SER A 5 -6.74 -6.90 -17.27
C SER A 5 -6.39 -8.30 -16.78
N VAL A 6 -5.57 -8.35 -15.74
CA VAL A 6 -5.29 -9.59 -15.02
C VAL A 6 -6.58 -10.03 -14.33
N GLU A 7 -7.17 -11.12 -14.81
CA GLU A 7 -8.36 -11.68 -14.18
C GLU A 7 -8.04 -12.27 -12.80
N PRO A 8 -8.88 -12.03 -11.78
CA PRO A 8 -8.65 -12.57 -10.45
C PRO A 8 -8.80 -14.11 -10.47
N LEU A 9 -7.74 -14.79 -10.05
CA LEU A 9 -7.71 -16.23 -9.85
C LEU A 9 -8.41 -16.57 -8.54
N ASP A 10 -9.33 -17.54 -8.59
CA ASP A 10 -9.97 -18.05 -7.38
C ASP A 10 -9.03 -19.03 -6.65
N PHE A 11 -8.64 -18.69 -5.42
CA PHE A 11 -7.72 -19.50 -4.62
C PHE A 11 -8.32 -20.86 -4.24
N SER A 12 -9.64 -20.97 -4.12
CA SER A 12 -10.31 -22.25 -3.80
C SER A 12 -10.17 -23.25 -4.96
N LYS A 13 -10.02 -22.76 -6.19
CA LYS A 13 -9.80 -23.56 -7.41
C LYS A 13 -8.32 -23.65 -7.81
N TRP A 14 -7.40 -23.12 -7.01
CA TRP A 14 -5.99 -23.07 -7.36
C TRP A 14 -5.32 -24.44 -7.25
N ASP A 15 -4.66 -24.84 -8.34
CA ASP A 15 -4.04 -26.16 -8.56
C ASP A 15 -2.62 -26.30 -7.95
N SER A 16 -2.26 -25.46 -6.99
CA SER A 16 -0.92 -25.45 -6.38
C SER A 16 0.24 -25.04 -7.30
N LYS A 17 -0.05 -24.38 -8.43
CA LYS A 17 0.96 -23.89 -9.37
C LYS A 17 1.60 -22.58 -8.90
N PRO A 18 2.93 -22.41 -9.00
CA PRO A 18 3.61 -21.21 -8.52
C PRO A 18 3.01 -19.94 -9.14
N PHE A 19 2.74 -18.94 -8.31
CA PHE A 19 2.15 -17.67 -8.78
C PHE A 19 3.16 -16.84 -9.58
N PHE A 20 4.45 -17.02 -9.29
CA PHE A 20 5.56 -16.33 -9.93
C PHE A 20 6.30 -17.20 -10.96
N GLU A 21 5.58 -18.09 -11.65
CA GLU A 21 6.19 -18.95 -12.68
C GLU A 21 6.89 -18.10 -13.76
N GLY A 22 8.19 -18.33 -13.97
CA GLY A 22 9.00 -17.58 -14.93
C GLY A 22 9.58 -16.25 -14.43
N TYR A 23 9.31 -15.83 -13.18
CA TYR A 23 9.88 -14.63 -12.57
C TYR A 23 11.01 -14.96 -11.58
N PRO A 24 12.02 -14.09 -11.39
CA PRO A 24 13.05 -14.29 -10.38
C PRO A 24 12.46 -14.26 -8.96
N GLU A 25 13.13 -14.91 -8.00
CA GLU A 25 12.76 -14.86 -6.57
C GLU A 25 12.95 -13.46 -5.98
N GLU A 26 13.95 -12.73 -6.48
CA GLU A 26 14.23 -11.38 -6.04
C GLU A 26 13.16 -10.39 -6.53
N GLY A 27 12.70 -9.53 -5.63
CA GLY A 27 11.70 -8.51 -5.94
C GLY A 27 10.24 -9.00 -5.91
N ARG A 28 9.95 -10.26 -5.61
CA ARG A 28 8.56 -10.75 -5.48
C ARG A 28 7.85 -10.08 -4.30
N HIS A 29 6.73 -9.42 -4.56
CA HIS A 29 5.93 -8.75 -3.53
C HIS A 29 4.44 -9.02 -3.74
N VAL A 30 3.76 -9.43 -2.68
CA VAL A 30 2.31 -9.64 -2.66
C VAL A 30 1.65 -8.64 -1.70
N TYR A 31 0.67 -7.90 -2.21
CA TYR A 31 -0.17 -6.99 -1.46
C TYR A 31 -1.52 -7.63 -1.19
N ILE A 32 -1.95 -7.70 0.07
CA ILE A 32 -3.20 -8.35 0.47
C ILE A 32 -4.17 -7.32 1.02
N VAL A 33 -5.34 -7.22 0.39
CA VAL A 33 -6.49 -6.43 0.82
C VAL A 33 -7.53 -7.40 1.40
N GLN A 34 -7.94 -7.18 2.65
CA GLN A 34 -8.94 -8.01 3.32
C GLN A 34 -10.29 -7.31 3.35
N SER A 35 -11.34 -7.99 2.88
CA SER A 35 -12.73 -7.56 3.01
C SER A 35 -13.40 -8.34 4.14
N ARG A 36 -13.32 -7.82 5.38
CA ARG A 36 -13.90 -8.50 6.55
C ARG A 36 -15.42 -8.64 6.48
N GLU A 37 -16.09 -7.68 5.84
CA GLU A 37 -17.55 -7.69 5.65
C GLU A 37 -17.98 -8.83 4.71
N GLU A 38 -17.18 -9.11 3.69
CA GLU A 38 -17.44 -10.16 2.70
C GLU A 38 -16.81 -11.51 3.07
N GLY A 39 -15.98 -11.56 4.12
CA GLY A 39 -15.25 -12.75 4.50
C GLY A 39 -14.19 -13.19 3.48
N SER A 40 -13.70 -12.27 2.65
CA SER A 40 -12.79 -12.54 1.53
C SER A 40 -11.50 -11.72 1.61
N PHE A 41 -10.50 -12.11 0.83
CA PHE A 41 -9.29 -11.34 0.57
C PHE A 41 -9.01 -11.28 -0.93
N THR A 42 -8.34 -10.20 -1.33
CA THR A 42 -7.78 -10.01 -2.66
C THR A 42 -6.28 -9.78 -2.51
N ALA A 43 -5.48 -10.56 -3.22
CA ALA A 43 -4.04 -10.46 -3.23
C ALA A 43 -3.54 -10.04 -4.62
N TYR A 44 -2.60 -9.11 -4.65
CA TYR A 44 -1.98 -8.57 -5.86
C TYR A 44 -0.49 -8.91 -5.83
N GLY A 45 -0.05 -9.74 -6.77
CA GLY A 45 1.37 -9.99 -7.00
C GLY A 45 1.97 -8.91 -7.87
N VAL A 46 3.12 -8.37 -7.46
CA VAL A 46 3.93 -7.41 -8.24
C VAL A 46 5.41 -7.79 -8.12
N MET A 47 6.22 -7.19 -8.99
CA MET A 47 7.68 -7.24 -8.89
C MET A 47 8.21 -5.87 -8.43
N ASP A 48 9.22 -5.82 -7.58
CA ASP A 48 9.80 -4.56 -7.07
C ASP A 48 10.38 -3.69 -8.20
N ASP A 49 11.02 -4.33 -9.20
CA ASP A 49 11.55 -3.69 -10.41
C ASP A 49 10.45 -3.18 -11.36
N GLN A 50 9.25 -3.78 -11.29
CA GLN A 50 8.12 -3.44 -12.15
C GLN A 50 6.82 -3.41 -11.34
N PRO A 51 6.34 -2.22 -10.92
CA PRO A 51 5.15 -2.06 -10.07
C PRO A 51 3.83 -2.36 -10.80
N GLN A 52 3.88 -3.18 -11.84
CA GLN A 52 2.71 -3.73 -12.51
C GLN A 52 2.22 -4.98 -11.78
N VAL A 53 0.90 -5.11 -11.71
CA VAL A 53 0.26 -6.31 -11.17
C VAL A 53 0.45 -7.44 -12.16
N ILE A 54 1.14 -8.50 -11.73
CA ILE A 54 1.41 -9.70 -12.54
C ILE A 54 0.35 -10.78 -12.33
N PHE A 55 -0.27 -10.84 -11.15
CA PHE A 55 -1.39 -11.73 -10.86
C PHE A 55 -2.31 -11.12 -9.81
N VAL A 56 -3.59 -11.47 -9.86
CA VAL A 56 -4.58 -11.17 -8.82
C VAL A 56 -5.17 -12.48 -8.34
N VAL A 57 -5.28 -12.65 -7.03
CA VAL A 57 -5.89 -13.83 -6.40
C VAL A 57 -6.99 -13.37 -5.46
N GLN A 58 -8.16 -13.98 -5.57
CA GLN A 58 -9.26 -13.80 -4.63
C GLN A 58 -9.49 -15.09 -3.86
N GLY A 59 -9.70 -14.99 -2.55
CA GLY A 59 -9.98 -16.14 -1.71
C GLY A 59 -10.78 -15.77 -0.48
N SER A 60 -11.13 -16.77 0.32
CA SER A 60 -11.82 -16.56 1.60
C SER A 60 -10.81 -16.22 2.69
N LEU A 61 -11.20 -15.44 3.72
CA LEU A 61 -10.32 -15.17 4.87
C LEU A 61 -9.89 -16.45 5.61
N ALA A 62 -10.66 -17.53 5.50
CA ALA A 62 -10.27 -18.85 6.00
C ALA A 62 -9.04 -19.44 5.28
N ASP A 63 -8.86 -19.11 4.00
CA ASP A 63 -7.73 -19.58 3.17
C ASP A 63 -6.52 -18.65 3.22
N LEU A 64 -6.66 -17.48 3.85
CA LEU A 64 -5.62 -16.45 3.86
C LEU A 64 -4.30 -16.94 4.44
N ASP A 65 -4.34 -17.68 5.55
CA ASP A 65 -3.12 -18.19 6.18
C ASP A 65 -2.38 -19.18 5.27
N ARG A 66 -3.13 -20.08 4.62
CA ARG A 66 -2.60 -21.00 3.61
C ARG A 66 -1.99 -20.25 2.43
N PHE A 67 -2.67 -19.23 1.93
CA PHE A 67 -2.17 -18.39 0.84
C PHE A 67 -0.86 -17.67 1.23
N VAL A 68 -0.82 -17.07 2.43
CA VAL A 68 0.37 -16.37 2.93
C VAL A 68 1.56 -17.33 3.11
N ALA A 69 1.32 -18.53 3.64
CA ALA A 69 2.36 -19.54 3.78
C ALA A 69 2.95 -19.94 2.42
N GLN A 70 2.08 -20.11 1.41
CA GLN A 70 2.49 -20.45 0.05
C GLN A 70 3.37 -19.37 -0.59
N VAL A 71 2.90 -18.11 -0.62
CA VAL A 71 3.66 -17.03 -1.29
C VAL A 71 4.99 -16.73 -0.57
N LYS A 72 5.04 -16.93 0.76
CA LYS A 72 6.30 -16.86 1.52
C LYS A 72 7.24 -18.01 1.18
N ALA A 73 6.71 -19.22 0.97
CA ALA A 73 7.52 -20.35 0.50
C ALA A 73 8.08 -20.12 -0.91
N GLU A 74 7.39 -19.34 -1.73
CA GLU A 74 7.87 -18.83 -3.03
C GLU A 74 8.81 -17.61 -2.89
N GLY A 75 9.27 -17.26 -1.69
CA GLY A 75 10.22 -16.15 -1.48
C GLY A 75 9.60 -14.75 -1.61
N ALA A 76 8.28 -14.63 -1.72
CA ALA A 76 7.62 -13.34 -1.84
C ALA A 76 7.50 -12.60 -0.51
N ARG A 77 7.71 -11.28 -0.55
CA ARG A 77 7.40 -10.37 0.55
C ARG A 77 5.89 -10.16 0.60
N VAL A 78 5.31 -10.13 1.79
CA VAL A 78 3.86 -9.93 1.98
C VAL A 78 3.62 -8.59 2.68
N THR A 79 2.68 -7.80 2.18
CA THR A 79 2.24 -6.56 2.80
C THR A 79 0.72 -6.50 2.80
N TYR A 80 0.13 -6.08 3.93
CA TYR A 80 -1.30 -5.88 4.03
C TYR A 80 -1.63 -4.43 3.65
N GLY A 81 -2.52 -4.26 2.67
CA GLY A 81 -2.85 -2.96 2.08
C GLY A 81 -2.90 -3.02 0.55
N MET A 82 -3.28 -1.89 -0.06
CA MET A 82 -3.26 -1.75 -1.52
C MET A 82 -1.82 -1.64 -2.04
N PRO A 83 -1.51 -2.19 -3.23
CA PRO A 83 -0.24 -1.93 -3.88
C PRO A 83 -0.06 -0.43 -4.16
N PRO A 84 1.17 0.09 -4.16
CA PRO A 84 1.44 1.45 -4.62
C PRO A 84 1.16 1.49 -6.13
N THR A 85 -0.07 1.85 -6.51
CA THR A 85 -0.33 2.32 -7.86
C THR A 85 0.50 3.58 -8.05
N ASP A 86 1.42 3.60 -9.01
CA ASP A 86 2.10 4.84 -9.42
C ASP A 86 1.03 5.79 -9.97
N THR A 87 0.36 6.49 -9.08
CA THR A 87 -0.39 7.68 -9.42
C THR A 87 0.62 8.79 -9.43
N ASN A 88 1.33 8.96 -10.54
CA ASN A 88 1.63 10.29 -11.07
C ASN A 88 0.31 11.06 -11.37
N THR A 89 -0.59 11.11 -10.40
CA THR A 89 -1.67 12.09 -10.28
C THR A 89 -1.15 13.09 -9.28
N GLY A 90 -0.72 14.24 -9.78
CA GLY A 90 -0.33 15.36 -8.94
C GLY A 90 -1.46 15.77 -8.00
N GLY A 91 -1.08 16.23 -6.80
CA GLY A 91 -1.97 16.75 -5.76
C GLY A 91 -2.49 15.62 -4.85
N ASP A 92 -2.42 15.68 -3.53
CA ASP A 92 -2.20 16.80 -2.62
C ASP A 92 -1.77 16.30 -1.23
N LYS A 93 -0.96 17.13 -0.58
CA LYS A 93 -0.56 17.15 0.84
C LYS A 93 -0.71 15.84 1.64
N ALA A 94 0.44 15.32 2.04
CA ALA A 94 0.63 14.80 3.39
C ALA A 94 0.09 15.83 4.39
N GLY A 95 -1.14 15.60 4.88
CA GLY A 95 -1.71 16.28 6.02
C GLY A 95 -0.86 15.95 7.23
N SER A 96 0.15 16.78 7.47
CA SER A 96 0.90 16.83 8.72
C SER A 96 -0.08 16.73 9.88
N THR A 97 0.20 15.77 10.75
CA THR A 97 -0.42 15.58 12.05
C THR A 97 -0.58 16.94 12.75
N SER A 98 -1.79 17.50 12.71
CA SER A 98 -2.13 18.64 13.56
C SER A 98 -2.28 18.12 14.98
N ARG A 99 -1.14 17.98 15.67
CA ARG A 99 -1.08 17.98 17.13
C ARG A 99 -1.69 19.31 17.60
N PRO A 100 -2.77 19.31 18.39
CA PRO A 100 -3.19 20.50 19.12
C PRO A 100 -2.05 20.92 20.05
N GLY A 101 -1.56 22.15 19.84
CA GLY A 101 -0.26 22.60 20.31
C GLY A 101 -0.11 22.74 21.82
N ILE A 102 1.06 22.34 22.31
CA ILE A 102 1.72 22.99 23.44
C ILE A 102 2.24 24.34 22.88
N LYS A 103 1.55 25.43 23.20
CA LYS A 103 2.08 26.78 22.98
C LYS A 103 3.03 27.11 24.13
N GLU A 104 4.28 26.77 23.93
CA GLU A 104 5.40 27.33 24.70
C GLU A 104 5.62 28.80 24.28
N GLY A 105 6.05 29.60 25.25
CA GLY A 105 5.82 31.04 25.33
C GLY A 105 6.33 31.89 24.17
N LYS A 106 5.53 32.93 23.84
CA LYS A 106 5.97 34.06 23.04
C LYS A 106 6.17 35.25 23.96
N GLY A 107 7.44 35.67 24.08
CA GLY A 107 7.81 36.91 24.74
C GLY A 107 7.29 38.12 23.97
N ASP A 108 6.76 39.07 24.72
CA ASP A 108 6.42 40.40 24.24
C ASP A 108 7.56 41.36 24.61
N SER A 109 8.48 41.57 23.67
CA SER A 109 9.29 42.78 23.60
C SER A 109 8.81 43.57 22.40
N LYS A 110 7.96 44.58 22.65
CA LYS A 110 7.53 45.55 21.66
C LYS A 110 8.20 46.89 21.95
N GLY A 111 9.34 47.10 21.31
CA GLY A 111 9.89 48.43 21.06
C GLY A 111 9.26 49.05 19.81
N ASP A 112 9.62 50.31 19.56
CA ASP A 112 9.22 51.18 18.44
C ASP A 112 7.84 51.87 18.60
N GLY A 113 7.68 53.20 18.59
CA GLY A 113 8.60 54.31 18.38
C GLY A 113 7.82 55.62 18.18
N LYS A 114 8.44 56.74 18.57
CA LYS A 114 8.26 58.13 18.07
C LYS A 114 6.85 58.76 17.95
N GLY A 115 6.61 59.74 18.82
CA GLY A 115 5.99 61.04 18.51
C GLY A 115 6.52 62.04 19.55
N GLY A 116 7.06 63.22 19.27
CA GLY A 116 6.84 64.14 18.17
C GLY A 116 6.15 65.41 18.71
N LYS A 117 6.96 66.40 19.12
CA LYS A 117 6.71 67.85 19.38
C LYS A 117 5.24 68.33 19.39
N LYS A 118 4.80 69.11 20.38
CA LYS A 118 5.19 70.51 20.65
C LYS A 118 4.71 70.93 22.03
#